data_AF-A0A9P4GZY9-F1
#
_entry.id   AF-A0A9P4GZY9-F1
#
_cell.length_a   1.000
_cell.length_b   1.000
_cell.length_c   1.000
_cell.angle_alpha   90.00
_cell.angle_beta   90.00
_cell.angle_gamma   90.00
#
_symmetry.space_group_name_H-M   'P 1'
#
loop_
_entity.id
_entity.type
_entity.pdbx_description
1 polymer ?
#
loop_
_entity_poly.entity_id
_entity_poly.type
_entity_poly.pdbx_seq_one_letter_code
_entity_poly.pdbx_strand_id
1 'polypeptide(L)'
;MSKSPKESTRFTATGVWAHTRPGGRATTLQFADPAPKNETPQQKVKRLREAANRAKMAQVTRWDYMYLYGRMAADAAHRFTVYGLIFATGCIGVLAVFSIGDMIVYNRRKRAIYFAEEERAQARILETARTAIAEGHATAAQAALVRGIAEEQEAMEKKKAERKAPSKLLWWLHGDWKEEKEIAEQRRLALEEIKKHEMTGGSGTGIVDAVQEARQNLTIASPSTASPTPIVGGPLDNTAEKVTQKVEQTGKGWLGWIVGGSKKE
;
A
#
# COMPACT_ATOMS: atom_id res chain seq x y z
N MET A 1 66.95 14.38 -23.68
CA MET A 1 68.10 14.74 -22.82
C MET A 1 68.04 13.92 -21.55
N SER A 2 68.87 12.89 -21.46
CA SER A 2 68.96 12.00 -20.31
C SER A 2 69.70 12.71 -19.16
N LYS A 3 69.06 12.81 -17.99
CA LYS A 3 69.66 13.41 -16.79
C LYS A 3 70.71 12.44 -16.23
N SER A 4 71.92 12.94 -16.03
CA SER A 4 73.05 12.16 -15.52
C SER A 4 72.86 11.85 -14.02
N PRO A 5 73.09 10.61 -13.56
CA PRO A 5 72.99 10.25 -12.14
C PRO A 5 73.92 11.05 -11.21
N LYS A 6 74.93 11.74 -11.77
CA LYS A 6 75.86 12.61 -11.03
C LYS A 6 75.27 13.98 -10.64
N GLU A 7 74.10 14.35 -11.17
CA GLU A 7 73.40 15.60 -10.79
C GLU A 7 72.56 15.47 -9.50
N SER A 8 72.26 14.25 -9.06
CA SER A 8 71.32 13.98 -7.96
C SER A 8 71.89 14.22 -6.55
N THR A 9 73.19 14.45 -6.39
CA THR A 9 73.85 14.49 -5.06
C THR A 9 74.54 15.81 -4.75
N ARG A 10 74.25 16.88 -5.50
CA ARG A 10 74.60 18.22 -5.06
C ARG A 10 73.51 18.74 -4.15
N PHE A 11 73.72 18.55 -2.85
CA PHE A 11 73.05 19.23 -1.76
C PHE A 11 72.86 20.73 -2.09
N THR A 12 71.71 21.09 -2.64
CA THR A 12 71.22 22.46 -2.59
C THR A 12 70.75 22.67 -1.16
N ALA A 13 71.58 23.37 -0.38
CA ALA A 13 71.17 23.86 0.93
C ALA A 13 69.88 24.67 0.76
N THR A 14 68.73 24.11 1.15
CA THR A 14 67.44 24.79 1.23
C THR A 14 67.39 25.69 2.47
N GLY A 15 68.46 26.45 2.72
CA GLY A 15 68.50 27.52 3.69
C GLY A 15 67.93 28.78 3.05
N VAL A 16 66.96 29.41 3.72
CA VAL A 16 66.44 30.72 3.32
C VAL A 16 67.59 31.73 3.34
N TRP A 17 67.96 32.26 2.17
CA TRP A 17 68.99 33.29 2.06
C TRP A 17 68.47 34.62 2.63
N ALA A 18 69.29 35.27 3.46
CA ALA A 18 68.94 36.53 4.14
C ALA A 18 68.54 37.69 3.18
N HIS A 19 68.79 37.57 1.88
CA HIS A 19 68.49 38.58 0.87
C HIS A 19 67.25 38.32 0.01
N THR A 20 66.49 37.23 0.22
CA THR A 20 65.21 37.09 -0.47
C THR A 20 64.19 38.05 0.12
N ARG A 21 63.91 39.13 -0.61
CA ARG A 21 62.84 40.10 -0.31
C ARG A 21 61.54 39.32 -0.03
N PRO A 22 60.97 39.38 1.19
CA PRO A 22 59.75 38.64 1.50
C PRO A 22 58.63 39.15 0.58
N GLY A 23 58.09 38.27 -0.25
CA GLY A 23 57.03 38.60 -1.20
C GLY A 23 55.80 39.12 -0.47
N GLY A 24 55.48 40.40 -0.71
CA GLY A 24 54.14 41.01 -0.74
C GLY A 24 53.23 40.97 0.49
N ARG A 25 53.50 40.13 1.50
CA ARG A 25 52.76 40.03 2.76
C ARG A 25 53.73 39.69 3.88
N ALA A 26 54.78 40.51 4.02
CA ALA A 26 55.43 40.64 5.31
C ALA A 26 54.34 41.12 6.27
N THR A 27 53.86 40.23 7.12
CA THR A 27 53.26 40.67 8.36
C THR A 27 54.36 41.40 9.09
N THR A 28 54.37 42.73 8.97
CA THR A 28 55.03 43.56 9.96
C THR A 28 54.42 43.10 11.27
N LEU A 29 55.15 42.26 12.01
CA LEU A 29 54.91 42.00 13.41
C LEU A 29 55.06 43.38 14.04
N GLN A 30 53.97 44.14 14.05
CA GLN A 30 53.86 45.31 14.90
C GLN A 30 53.94 44.72 16.29
N PHE A 31 55.15 44.75 16.86
CA PHE A 31 55.37 44.51 18.27
C PHE A 31 54.68 45.66 18.99
N ALA A 32 53.36 45.60 19.06
CA ALA A 32 52.57 46.39 19.97
C ALA A 32 52.98 45.88 21.35
N ASP A 33 53.82 46.70 21.99
CA ASP A 33 54.18 46.78 23.40
C ASP A 33 55.70 46.66 23.62
N PRO A 34 56.34 47.70 24.19
CA PRO A 34 57.77 47.67 24.51
C PRO A 34 58.06 46.54 25.51
N ALA A 35 59.10 45.76 25.23
CA ALA A 35 59.44 44.58 26.03
C ALA A 35 59.77 44.97 27.50
N PRO A 36 59.19 44.28 28.49
CA PRO A 36 59.55 44.47 29.89
C PRO A 36 60.98 43.98 30.16
N LYS A 37 61.79 44.81 30.84
CA LYS A 37 63.26 44.67 30.92
C LYS A 37 63.78 43.42 31.65
N ASN A 38 62.92 42.66 32.36
CA ASN A 38 63.34 41.57 33.26
C ASN A 38 62.59 40.23 33.02
N GLU A 39 62.14 39.91 31.79
CA GLU A 39 61.45 38.63 31.51
C GLU A 39 62.41 37.41 31.44
N THR A 40 61.97 36.25 31.94
CA THR A 40 62.74 35.00 31.77
C THR A 40 62.69 34.54 30.30
N PRO A 41 63.70 33.79 29.81
CA PRO A 41 63.72 33.31 28.42
C PRO A 41 62.46 32.51 28.03
N GLN A 42 61.89 31.76 28.96
CA GLN A 42 60.67 30.99 28.75
C GLN A 42 59.43 31.89 28.61
N GLN A 43 59.33 32.96 29.42
CA GLN A 43 58.24 33.94 29.33
C GLN A 43 58.28 34.70 28.00
N LYS A 44 59.48 35.04 27.51
CA LYS A 44 59.67 35.68 26.19
C LYS A 44 59.13 34.81 25.04
N VAL A 45 59.47 33.51 25.03
CA VAL A 45 58.98 32.58 24.01
C VAL A 45 57.46 32.44 24.08
N LYS A 46 56.89 32.38 25.29
CA LYS A 46 55.43 32.31 25.48
C LYS A 46 54.74 33.54 24.90
N ARG A 47 55.22 34.75 25.22
CA ARG A 47 54.69 36.01 24.68
C ARG A 47 54.81 36.07 23.15
N LEU A 48 55.96 35.69 22.59
CA LEU A 48 56.16 35.68 21.14
C LEU A 48 55.25 34.68 20.43
N ARG A 49 55.01 33.50 21.03
CA ARG A 49 54.04 32.53 20.52
C ARG A 49 52.62 33.07 20.59
N GLU A 50 52.26 33.73 21.68
CA GLU A 50 50.95 34.37 21.83
C GLU A 50 50.76 35.52 20.84
N ALA A 51 51.77 36.37 20.64
CA ALA A 51 51.74 37.44 19.66
C ALA A 51 51.67 36.90 18.22
N ALA A 52 52.40 35.84 17.90
CA ALA A 52 52.34 35.17 16.60
C ALA A 52 50.97 34.51 16.36
N ASN A 53 50.40 33.86 17.38
CA ASN A 53 49.06 33.28 17.30
C ASN A 53 48.00 34.37 17.14
N ARG A 54 48.13 35.50 17.85
CA ARG A 54 47.24 36.65 17.71
C ARG A 54 47.34 37.29 16.32
N ALA A 55 48.55 37.42 15.77
CA ALA A 55 48.77 37.90 14.41
C ALA A 55 48.17 36.96 13.36
N LYS A 56 48.25 35.64 13.56
CA LYS A 56 47.59 34.65 12.68
C LYS A 56 46.07 34.77 12.73
N MET A 57 45.48 34.90 13.91
CA MET A 57 44.02 35.08 14.05
C MET A 57 43.54 36.44 13.51
N ALA A 58 44.39 37.47 13.54
CA ALA A 58 44.11 38.79 12.96
C ALA A 58 44.14 38.81 11.42
N GLN A 59 44.69 37.78 10.77
CA GLN A 59 44.66 37.64 9.30
C GLN A 59 43.31 37.11 8.79
N VAL A 60 42.43 36.63 9.67
CA VAL A 60 41.10 36.14 9.26
C VAL A 60 40.22 37.35 8.95
N THR A 61 39.74 37.44 7.72
CA THR A 61 38.96 38.60 7.28
C THR A 61 37.51 38.46 7.76
N ARG A 62 36.80 39.57 8.02
CA ARG A 62 35.36 39.54 8.36
C ARG A 62 34.51 38.79 7.32
N TRP A 63 34.94 38.82 6.06
CA TRP A 63 34.34 38.05 4.96
C TRP A 63 34.49 36.54 5.12
N ASP A 64 35.60 36.04 5.68
CA ASP A 64 35.79 34.61 5.95
C ASP A 64 34.81 34.13 7.03
N TYR A 65 34.61 34.95 8.08
CA TYR A 65 33.62 34.66 9.11
C TYR A 65 32.20 34.60 8.53
N MET A 66 31.83 35.56 7.69
CA MET A 66 30.50 35.58 7.08
C MET A 66 30.28 34.39 6.15
N TYR A 67 31.29 33.96 5.39
CA TYR A 67 31.20 32.78 4.55
C TYR A 67 31.04 31.49 5.38
N LEU A 68 31.81 31.35 6.46
CA LEU A 68 31.69 30.20 7.36
C LEU A 68 30.30 30.13 8.01
N TYR A 69 29.79 31.25 8.53
CA TYR A 69 28.44 31.32 9.08
C TYR A 69 27.36 31.11 8.02
N GLY A 70 27.55 31.62 6.80
CA GLY A 70 26.63 31.42 5.69
C GLY A 70 26.51 29.95 5.31
N ARG A 71 27.63 29.22 5.26
CA ARG A 71 27.62 27.77 5.01
C ARG A 71 26.89 27.01 6.11
N MET A 72 27.15 27.35 7.38
CA MET A 72 26.48 26.71 8.51
C MET A 72 24.98 27.03 8.53
N ALA A 73 24.59 28.25 8.19
CA ALA A 73 23.18 28.66 8.10
C ALA A 73 22.46 27.95 6.95
N ALA A 74 23.10 27.82 5.79
CA ALA A 74 22.55 27.08 4.65
C ALA A 74 22.37 25.59 4.99
N ASP A 75 23.38 24.96 5.61
CA ASP A 75 23.31 23.57 6.06
C ASP A 75 22.19 23.39 7.12
N ALA A 76 22.02 24.36 8.03
CA ALA A 76 20.96 24.34 9.03
C ALA A 76 19.56 24.49 8.41
N ALA A 77 19.40 25.42 7.45
CA ALA A 77 18.16 25.62 6.73
C ALA A 77 17.75 24.39 5.92
N HIS A 78 18.71 23.76 5.23
CA HIS A 78 18.45 22.51 4.52
C HIS A 78 18.01 21.38 5.47
N ARG A 79 18.68 21.22 6.61
CA ARG A 79 18.29 20.18 7.59
C ARG A 79 16.91 20.45 8.16
N PHE A 80 16.61 21.71 8.47
CA PHE A 80 15.28 22.10 8.95
C PHE A 80 14.19 21.80 7.94
N THR A 81 14.39 22.12 6.66
CA THR A 81 13.39 21.83 5.62
C THR A 81 13.20 20.34 5.40
N VAL A 82 14.27 19.55 5.36
CA VAL A 82 14.20 18.09 5.21
C VAL A 82 13.45 17.47 6.39
N TYR A 83 13.81 17.81 7.62
CA TYR A 83 13.10 17.27 8.79
C TYR A 83 11.65 17.77 8.87
N GLY A 84 11.40 19.02 8.45
CA GLY A 84 10.04 19.56 8.32
C GLY A 84 9.19 18.78 7.33
N LEU A 85 9.74 18.43 6.16
CA LEU A 85 9.06 17.61 5.15
C LEU A 85 8.78 16.19 5.64
N ILE A 86 9.76 15.56 6.31
CA ILE A 86 9.57 14.23 6.90
C ILE A 86 8.49 14.26 7.98
N PHE A 87 8.49 15.29 8.83
CA PHE A 87 7.47 15.46 9.87
C PHE A 87 6.09 15.70 9.26
N ALA A 88 5.98 16.62 8.29
CA ALA A 88 4.71 16.93 7.63
C ALA A 88 4.11 15.71 6.91
N THR A 89 4.94 14.94 6.19
CA THR A 89 4.49 13.70 5.54
C THR A 89 4.06 12.66 6.56
N GLY A 90 4.75 12.54 7.69
CA GLY A 90 4.33 11.72 8.83
C GLY A 90 2.96 12.11 9.37
N CYS A 91 2.74 13.39 9.66
CA CYS A 91 1.44 13.90 10.15
C CYS A 91 0.30 13.63 9.15
N ILE A 92 0.52 13.89 7.86
CA ILE A 92 -0.47 13.62 6.81
C ILE A 92 -0.77 12.12 6.72
N GLY A 93 0.25 11.26 6.83
CA GLY A 93 0.09 9.81 6.83
C GLY A 93 -0.80 9.32 7.98
N VAL A 94 -0.59 9.84 9.19
CA VAL A 94 -1.41 9.48 10.36
C VAL A 94 -2.87 9.95 10.17
N LEU A 95 -3.07 11.17 9.68
CA LEU A 95 -4.41 11.69 9.39
C LEU A 95 -5.13 10.87 8.31
N ALA A 96 -4.41 10.40 7.29
CA ALA A 96 -4.99 9.56 6.24
C ALA A 96 -5.46 8.21 6.79
N VAL A 97 -4.65 7.53 7.62
CA VAL A 97 -5.05 6.25 8.24
C VAL A 97 -6.25 6.45 9.17
N PHE A 98 -6.27 7.53 9.95
CA PHE A 98 -7.40 7.85 10.81
C PHE A 98 -8.69 8.12 10.01
N SER A 99 -8.58 8.88 8.91
CA SER A 99 -9.71 9.17 8.01
C SER A 99 -10.29 7.90 7.36
N ILE A 100 -9.42 7.01 6.86
CA ILE A 100 -9.84 5.72 6.31
C ILE A 100 -10.52 4.87 7.39
N GLY A 101 -9.95 4.84 8.60
CA GLY A 101 -10.51 4.12 9.73
C GLY A 101 -11.92 4.61 10.10
N ASP A 102 -12.11 5.92 10.20
CA ASP A 102 -13.42 6.51 10.53
C ASP A 102 -14.47 6.20 9.45
N MET A 103 -14.09 6.31 8.17
CA MET A 103 -14.97 5.96 7.05
C MET A 103 -15.40 4.48 7.08
N ILE A 104 -14.51 3.56 7.44
CA ILE A 104 -14.84 2.13 7.57
C ILE A 104 -15.84 1.91 8.71
N VAL A 105 -15.61 2.51 9.88
CA VAL A 105 -16.50 2.37 11.04
C VAL A 105 -17.88 2.95 10.74
N TYR A 106 -17.94 4.13 10.12
CA TYR A 106 -19.18 4.74 9.70
C TYR A 106 -19.94 3.85 8.72
N ASN A 107 -19.26 3.29 7.72
CA ASN A 107 -19.90 2.43 6.71
C ASN A 107 -20.37 1.10 7.32
N ARG A 108 -19.61 0.52 8.26
CA ARG A 108 -20.06 -0.65 9.04
C ARG A 108 -21.32 -0.35 9.84
N ARG A 109 -21.39 0.80 10.53
CA ARG A 109 -22.58 1.22 11.28
C ARG A 109 -23.78 1.39 10.36
N LYS A 110 -23.60 2.07 9.22
CA LYS A 110 -24.69 2.28 8.24
C LYS A 110 -25.20 0.95 7.67
N ARG A 111 -24.29 0.02 7.33
CA ARG A 111 -24.65 -1.33 6.90
C ARG A 111 -25.41 -2.10 7.97
N ALA A 112 -24.98 -2.03 9.23
CA ALA A 112 -25.66 -2.70 10.34
C ALA A 112 -27.10 -2.19 10.53
N ILE A 113 -27.31 -0.86 10.41
CA ILE A 113 -28.65 -0.27 10.47
C ILE A 113 -29.52 -0.75 9.31
N TYR A 114 -28.97 -0.74 8.09
CA TYR A 114 -29.68 -1.19 6.90
C TYR A 114 -30.11 -2.66 7.00
N PHE A 115 -29.20 -3.55 7.42
CA PHE A 115 -29.54 -4.96 7.62
C PHE A 115 -30.57 -5.16 8.74
N ALA A 116 -30.49 -4.41 9.84
CA ALA A 116 -31.50 -4.46 10.89
C ALA A 116 -32.89 -4.01 10.40
N GLU A 117 -32.95 -3.07 9.46
CA GLU A 117 -34.20 -2.64 8.83
C GLU A 117 -34.75 -3.69 7.86
N GLU A 118 -33.89 -4.29 7.02
CA GLU A 118 -34.26 -5.40 6.14
C GLU A 118 -34.76 -6.62 6.92
N GLU A 119 -34.07 -7.01 7.98
CA GLU A 119 -34.48 -8.12 8.85
C GLU A 119 -35.86 -7.87 9.47
N ARG A 120 -36.13 -6.64 9.92
CA ARG A 120 -37.45 -6.26 10.44
C ARG A 120 -38.53 -6.31 9.36
N ALA A 121 -38.23 -5.86 8.14
CA ALA A 121 -39.16 -5.91 7.03
C ALA A 121 -39.48 -7.37 6.65
N GLN A 122 -38.46 -8.22 6.56
CA GLN A 122 -38.60 -9.65 6.30
C GLN A 122 -39.40 -10.33 7.42
N ALA A 123 -39.11 -10.05 8.69
CA ALA A 123 -39.85 -10.60 9.82
C ALA A 123 -41.35 -10.28 9.75
N ARG A 124 -41.72 -9.05 9.39
CA ARG A 124 -43.13 -8.67 9.18
C ARG A 124 -43.79 -9.46 8.05
N ILE A 125 -43.08 -9.66 6.93
CA ILE A 125 -43.59 -10.47 5.81
C ILE A 125 -43.79 -11.93 6.26
N LEU A 126 -42.88 -12.47 7.08
CA LEU A 126 -43.02 -13.82 7.61
C LEU A 126 -44.15 -13.94 8.63
N GLU A 127 -44.33 -12.96 9.50
CA GLU A 127 -45.45 -12.92 10.44
C GLU A 127 -46.78 -12.89 9.70
N THR A 128 -46.94 -12.00 8.72
CA THR A 128 -48.15 -11.92 7.89
C THR A 128 -48.43 -13.20 7.10
N ALA A 129 -47.39 -13.85 6.58
CA ALA A 129 -47.55 -15.16 5.92
C ALA A 129 -47.99 -16.24 6.93
N ARG A 130 -47.41 -16.26 8.13
CA ARG A 130 -47.78 -17.20 9.20
C ARG A 130 -49.21 -16.98 9.69
N THR A 131 -49.64 -15.73 9.88
CA THR A 131 -51.02 -15.42 10.28
C THR A 131 -52.01 -15.84 9.20
N ALA A 132 -51.75 -15.56 7.93
CA ALA A 132 -52.61 -15.99 6.82
C ALA A 132 -52.73 -17.52 6.71
N ILE A 133 -51.65 -18.26 7.02
CA ILE A 133 -51.67 -19.73 7.08
C ILE A 133 -52.53 -20.20 8.25
N ALA A 134 -52.38 -19.59 9.43
CA ALA A 134 -53.18 -19.93 10.60
C ALA A 134 -54.68 -19.64 10.41
N GLU A 135 -54.99 -18.57 9.70
CA GLU A 135 -56.36 -18.15 9.34
C GLU A 135 -56.93 -18.94 8.14
N GLY A 136 -56.14 -19.83 7.53
CA GLY A 136 -56.59 -20.78 6.51
C GLY A 136 -56.81 -20.20 5.10
N HIS A 137 -56.44 -18.93 4.86
CA HIS A 137 -56.60 -18.26 3.55
C HIS A 137 -55.27 -17.88 2.90
N ALA A 138 -54.17 -18.52 3.30
CA ALA A 138 -52.85 -18.28 2.74
C ALA A 138 -52.77 -18.52 1.24
N THR A 139 -52.10 -17.61 0.55
CA THR A 139 -51.71 -17.82 -0.84
C THR A 139 -50.65 -18.92 -0.95
N ALA A 140 -50.61 -19.63 -2.08
CA ALA A 140 -49.63 -20.70 -2.32
C ALA A 140 -48.17 -20.19 -2.19
N ALA A 141 -47.93 -18.93 -2.55
CA ALA A 141 -46.62 -18.28 -2.40
C ALA A 141 -46.24 -18.06 -0.93
N GLN A 142 -47.17 -17.63 -0.08
CA GLN A 142 -46.93 -17.45 1.36
C GLN A 142 -46.70 -18.79 2.08
N ALA A 143 -47.42 -19.84 1.69
CA ALA A 143 -47.21 -21.19 2.22
C ALA A 143 -45.85 -21.78 1.82
N ALA A 144 -45.44 -21.57 0.56
CA ALA A 144 -44.12 -21.98 0.07
C ALA A 144 -42.98 -21.22 0.75
N LEU A 145 -43.13 -19.91 0.97
CA LEU A 145 -42.14 -19.07 1.66
C LEU A 145 -41.84 -19.59 3.07
N VAL A 146 -42.88 -19.89 3.85
CA VAL A 146 -42.72 -20.36 5.24
C VAL A 146 -42.08 -21.75 5.28
N ARG A 147 -42.44 -22.65 4.36
CA ARG A 147 -41.84 -23.99 4.27
C ARG A 147 -40.38 -23.94 3.82
N GLY A 148 -40.06 -23.14 2.80
CA GLY A 148 -38.69 -22.98 2.30
C GLY A 148 -37.73 -22.49 3.38
N ILE A 149 -38.15 -21.50 4.19
CA ILE A 149 -37.31 -20.99 5.29
C ILE A 149 -37.11 -22.04 6.39
N ALA A 150 -38.12 -22.87 6.69
CA ALA A 150 -37.98 -23.95 7.67
C ALA A 150 -36.98 -25.02 7.18
N GLU A 151 -37.08 -25.43 5.92
CA GLU A 151 -36.16 -26.39 5.30
C GLU A 151 -34.71 -25.86 5.26
N GLU A 152 -34.53 -24.59 4.92
CA GLU A 152 -33.22 -23.94 4.92
C GLU A 152 -32.61 -23.85 6.32
N GLN A 153 -33.42 -23.56 7.35
CA GLN A 153 -32.98 -23.53 8.74
C GLN A 153 -32.51 -24.92 9.19
N GLU A 154 -33.27 -25.97 8.89
CA GLU A 154 -32.86 -27.35 9.20
C GLU A 154 -31.59 -27.76 8.46
N ALA A 155 -31.44 -27.38 7.19
CA ALA A 155 -30.23 -27.65 6.40
C ALA A 155 -29.01 -26.91 6.98
N MET A 156 -29.19 -25.67 7.45
CA MET A 156 -28.14 -24.88 8.08
C MET A 156 -27.76 -25.43 9.46
N GLU A 157 -28.71 -25.92 10.24
CA GLU A 157 -28.46 -26.57 11.53
C GLU A 157 -27.70 -27.88 11.35
N LYS A 158 -28.06 -28.70 10.36
CA LYS A 158 -27.31 -29.92 9.98
C LYS A 158 -25.86 -29.56 9.60
N LYS A 159 -25.67 -28.55 8.75
CA LYS A 159 -24.34 -28.04 8.37
C LYS A 159 -23.55 -27.47 9.56
N LYS A 160 -24.20 -26.80 10.52
CA LYS A 160 -23.57 -26.26 11.73
C LYS A 160 -23.18 -27.36 12.72
N ALA A 161 -23.99 -28.42 12.82
CA ALA A 161 -23.72 -29.59 13.65
C ALA A 161 -22.54 -30.41 13.09
N GLU A 162 -22.40 -30.48 11.77
CA GLU A 162 -21.29 -31.17 11.11
C GLU A 162 -19.95 -30.43 11.16
N ARG A 163 -19.95 -29.10 11.40
CA ARG A 163 -18.73 -28.29 11.55
C ARG A 163 -18.04 -28.56 12.89
N LYS A 164 -16.99 -29.39 12.86
CA LYS A 164 -16.11 -29.68 14.01
C LYS A 164 -15.42 -28.40 14.54
N ALA A 165 -15.11 -28.35 15.84
CA ALA A 165 -14.50 -27.21 16.53
C ALA A 165 -13.32 -26.51 15.80
N PRO A 166 -12.35 -27.22 15.19
CA PRO A 166 -11.26 -26.56 14.47
C PRO A 166 -11.72 -25.86 13.17
N SER A 167 -12.77 -26.34 12.49
CA SER A 167 -13.26 -25.69 11.27
C SER A 167 -14.06 -24.42 11.56
N LYS A 168 -14.67 -24.31 12.75
CA LYS A 168 -15.34 -23.08 13.21
C LYS A 168 -14.36 -21.93 13.39
N LEU A 169 -13.16 -22.21 13.89
CA LEU A 169 -12.14 -21.20 14.14
C LEU A 169 -11.49 -20.72 12.83
N LEU A 170 -11.24 -21.63 11.90
CA LEU A 170 -10.79 -21.31 10.54
C LEU A 170 -11.83 -20.51 9.76
N TRP A 171 -13.11 -20.85 9.87
CA TRP A 171 -14.19 -20.08 9.26
C TRP A 171 -14.37 -18.70 9.92
N TRP A 172 -14.17 -18.58 11.23
CA TRP A 172 -14.19 -17.25 11.88
C TRP A 172 -13.02 -16.35 11.42
N LEU A 173 -11.83 -16.93 11.19
CA LEU A 173 -10.65 -16.18 10.76
C LEU A 173 -10.63 -15.83 9.26
N HIS A 174 -11.19 -16.69 8.40
CA HIS A 174 -11.14 -16.53 6.95
C HIS A 174 -12.50 -16.40 6.25
N GLY A 175 -13.59 -16.80 6.91
CA GLY A 175 -14.94 -16.81 6.35
C GLY A 175 -15.46 -15.40 6.13
N ASP A 176 -15.36 -14.53 7.14
CA ASP A 176 -15.81 -13.13 7.03
C ASP A 176 -15.09 -12.39 5.89
N TRP A 177 -13.79 -12.66 5.72
CA TRP A 177 -12.96 -12.02 4.70
C TRP A 177 -13.10 -12.60 3.28
N LYS A 178 -13.52 -13.86 3.14
CA LYS A 178 -13.80 -14.48 1.83
C LYS A 178 -15.23 -14.23 1.38
N GLU A 179 -16.22 -14.36 2.26
CA GLU A 179 -17.60 -14.02 1.94
C GLU A 179 -17.73 -12.53 1.64
N GLU A 180 -17.07 -11.63 2.38
CA GLU A 180 -17.10 -10.20 2.02
C GLU A 180 -16.46 -9.91 0.65
N LYS A 181 -15.40 -10.64 0.27
CA LYS A 181 -14.77 -10.51 -1.06
C LYS A 181 -15.66 -11.07 -2.16
N GLU A 182 -16.26 -12.23 -1.97
CA GLU A 182 -17.18 -12.85 -2.92
C GLU A 182 -18.45 -12.01 -3.07
N ILE A 183 -19.00 -11.47 -1.99
CA ILE A 183 -20.13 -10.54 -2.01
C ILE A 183 -19.73 -9.22 -2.69
N ALA A 184 -18.52 -8.70 -2.47
CA ALA A 184 -18.03 -7.50 -3.14
C ALA A 184 -17.80 -7.72 -4.64
N GLU A 185 -17.28 -8.88 -5.05
CA GLU A 185 -17.13 -9.27 -6.44
C GLU A 185 -18.49 -9.48 -7.12
N GLN A 186 -19.43 -10.15 -6.47
CA GLN A 186 -20.80 -10.30 -6.95
C GLN A 186 -21.49 -8.95 -7.10
N ARG A 187 -21.34 -8.03 -6.13
CA ARG A 187 -21.87 -6.66 -6.24
C ARG A 187 -21.21 -5.88 -7.37
N ARG A 188 -19.91 -6.06 -7.58
CA ARG A 188 -19.19 -5.42 -8.68
C ARG A 188 -19.67 -5.94 -10.03
N LEU A 189 -19.84 -7.26 -10.16
CA LEU A 189 -20.37 -7.89 -11.37
C LEU A 189 -21.82 -7.45 -11.62
N ALA A 190 -22.67 -7.40 -10.60
CA ALA A 190 -24.04 -6.89 -10.70
C ALA A 190 -24.07 -5.40 -11.11
N LEU A 191 -23.16 -4.57 -10.60
CA LEU A 191 -23.04 -3.17 -11.02
C LEU A 191 -22.50 -3.04 -12.45
N GLU A 192 -21.55 -3.88 -12.86
CA GLU A 192 -21.07 -3.93 -14.25
C GLU A 192 -22.16 -4.43 -15.20
N GLU A 193 -23.02 -5.34 -14.77
CA GLU A 193 -24.19 -5.84 -15.49
C GLU A 193 -25.28 -4.77 -15.60
N ILE A 194 -25.62 -4.08 -14.51
CA ILE A 194 -26.53 -2.92 -14.52
C ILE A 194 -25.99 -1.81 -15.42
N LYS A 195 -24.69 -1.50 -15.33
CA LYS A 195 -24.05 -0.46 -16.16
C LYS A 195 -24.01 -0.86 -17.64
N LYS A 196 -23.84 -2.15 -17.96
CA LYS A 196 -23.98 -2.66 -19.33
C LYS A 196 -25.42 -2.56 -19.81
N HIS A 197 -26.39 -2.94 -18.97
CA HIS A 197 -27.83 -2.80 -19.25
C HIS A 197 -28.24 -1.33 -19.48
N GLU A 198 -27.64 -0.40 -18.75
CA GLU A 198 -27.88 1.04 -18.89
C GLU A 198 -27.24 1.59 -20.16
N MET A 199 -26.02 1.15 -20.50
CA MET A 199 -25.37 1.49 -21.78
C MET A 199 -26.07 0.89 -23.00
N THR A 200 -26.79 -0.23 -22.87
CA THR A 200 -27.62 -0.79 -23.95
C THR A 200 -28.98 -0.11 -24.11
N GLY A 201 -29.29 0.92 -23.30
CA GLY A 201 -30.52 1.69 -23.43
C GLY A 201 -31.70 0.97 -22.78
N GLY A 202 -32.30 1.61 -21.79
CA GLY A 202 -33.36 1.02 -20.97
C GLY A 202 -34.56 0.48 -21.78
N SER A 203 -34.75 -0.83 -21.74
CA SER A 203 -36.05 -1.47 -21.87
C SER A 203 -36.15 -2.56 -20.80
N GLY A 204 -36.98 -2.30 -19.79
CA GLY A 204 -37.21 -3.23 -18.70
C GLY A 204 -38.02 -4.42 -19.17
N THR A 205 -37.38 -5.55 -19.48
CA THR A 205 -38.06 -6.85 -19.70
C THR A 205 -37.24 -8.09 -19.31
N GLY A 206 -36.08 -7.97 -18.65
CA GLY A 206 -35.14 -9.10 -18.51
C GLY A 206 -35.66 -10.35 -17.74
N ILE A 207 -36.43 -10.18 -16.66
CA ILE A 207 -36.86 -11.33 -15.83
C ILE A 207 -38.12 -11.99 -16.38
N VAL A 208 -39.01 -11.22 -17.00
CA VAL A 208 -40.28 -11.72 -17.53
C VAL A 208 -40.07 -12.48 -18.83
N ASP A 209 -39.13 -12.03 -19.67
CA ASP A 209 -38.79 -12.70 -20.94
C ASP A 209 -38.05 -14.02 -20.70
N ALA A 210 -37.13 -14.07 -19.72
CA ALA A 210 -36.44 -15.31 -19.36
C ALA A 210 -37.39 -16.40 -18.83
N VAL A 211 -38.44 -16.02 -18.09
CA VAL A 211 -39.49 -16.95 -17.62
C VAL A 211 -40.42 -17.37 -18.76
N GLN A 212 -40.68 -16.48 -19.72
CA GLN A 212 -41.47 -16.76 -20.92
C GLN A 212 -40.74 -17.74 -21.85
N GLU A 213 -39.44 -17.57 -22.04
CA GLU A 213 -38.59 -18.43 -22.87
C GLU A 213 -38.40 -19.82 -22.22
N ALA A 214 -38.27 -19.89 -20.89
CA ALA A 214 -38.25 -21.16 -20.17
C ALA A 214 -39.60 -21.93 -20.28
N ARG A 215 -40.73 -21.21 -20.28
CA ARG A 215 -42.05 -21.83 -20.54
C ARG A 215 -42.20 -22.34 -21.97
N GLN A 216 -41.70 -21.59 -22.96
CA GLN A 216 -41.77 -21.98 -24.37
C GLN A 216 -40.93 -23.22 -24.67
N ASN A 217 -39.74 -23.34 -24.06
CA ASN A 217 -38.91 -24.53 -24.18
C ASN A 217 -39.51 -25.77 -23.51
N LEU A 218 -40.31 -25.62 -22.44
CA LEU A 218 -40.99 -26.74 -21.80
C LEU A 218 -42.15 -27.28 -22.65
N THR A 219 -42.80 -26.43 -23.44
CA THR A 219 -43.94 -26.81 -24.31
C THR A 219 -43.55 -27.52 -25.61
N ILE A 220 -42.28 -27.52 -26.01
CA ILE A 220 -41.82 -28.11 -27.27
C ILE A 220 -41.25 -29.54 -27.09
N ALA A 221 -41.02 -29.98 -25.85
CA ALA A 221 -40.38 -31.27 -25.57
C ALA A 221 -41.37 -32.41 -25.20
N SER A 222 -42.04 -32.99 -26.20
CA SER A 222 -42.32 -34.45 -26.41
C SER A 222 -43.68 -34.71 -27.08
N PRO A 223 -43.88 -35.79 -27.87
CA PRO A 223 -43.02 -36.97 -28.16
C PRO A 223 -42.59 -36.99 -29.66
N SER A 224 -41.68 -37.80 -30.23
CA SER A 224 -41.09 -39.12 -29.96
C SER A 224 -39.84 -39.33 -30.85
N THR A 225 -39.01 -40.33 -30.48
CA THR A 225 -38.13 -41.21 -31.31
C THR A 225 -36.65 -40.83 -31.62
N ALA A 226 -35.76 -41.74 -31.15
CA ALA A 226 -34.44 -42.17 -31.68
C ALA A 226 -33.14 -41.33 -31.43
N SER A 227 -32.40 -41.73 -30.38
CA SER A 227 -30.91 -41.85 -30.15
C SER A 227 -29.85 -41.22 -31.09
N PRO A 228 -28.57 -41.02 -30.65
CA PRO A 228 -28.04 -40.53 -29.36
C PRO A 228 -27.20 -39.24 -29.58
N THR A 229 -27.51 -38.15 -28.89
CA THR A 229 -26.78 -36.88 -29.02
C THR A 229 -25.68 -36.73 -27.95
N PRO A 230 -24.54 -36.08 -28.28
CA PRO A 230 -23.62 -35.59 -27.27
C PRO A 230 -24.35 -34.53 -26.42
N ILE A 231 -24.19 -34.65 -25.11
CA ILE A 231 -24.85 -33.85 -24.10
C ILE A 231 -24.45 -32.38 -24.30
N VAL A 232 -25.36 -31.61 -24.90
CA VAL A 232 -25.24 -30.14 -25.01
C VAL A 232 -25.59 -29.58 -23.64
N GLY A 233 -24.56 -29.36 -22.83
CA GLY A 233 -24.66 -28.73 -21.51
C GLY A 233 -25.10 -27.26 -21.60
N GLY A 234 -25.70 -26.77 -20.52
CA GLY A 234 -26.22 -25.42 -20.44
C GLY A 234 -25.12 -24.34 -20.52
N PRO A 235 -25.48 -23.05 -20.56
CA PRO A 235 -24.51 -21.95 -20.61
C PRO A 235 -23.53 -21.94 -19.43
N LEU A 236 -23.90 -22.55 -18.30
CA LEU A 236 -23.04 -22.76 -17.13
C LEU A 236 -21.97 -23.83 -17.34
N ASP A 237 -22.26 -24.88 -18.11
CA ASP A 237 -21.28 -25.94 -18.39
C ASP A 237 -20.21 -25.46 -19.37
N ASN A 238 -20.61 -24.64 -20.35
CA ASN A 238 -19.68 -23.99 -21.28
C ASN A 238 -18.77 -22.95 -20.59
N THR A 239 -19.23 -22.33 -19.49
CA THR A 239 -18.38 -21.43 -18.70
C THR A 239 -17.46 -22.21 -17.77
N ALA A 240 -17.91 -23.33 -17.20
CA ALA A 240 -17.06 -24.24 -16.44
C ALA A 240 -15.94 -24.85 -17.30
N GLU A 241 -16.21 -25.26 -18.54
CA GLU A 241 -15.18 -25.75 -19.47
C GLU A 241 -14.18 -24.65 -19.86
N LYS A 242 -14.65 -23.42 -20.07
CA LYS A 242 -13.75 -22.28 -20.35
C LYS A 242 -12.91 -21.88 -19.13
N VAL A 243 -13.47 -21.97 -17.92
CA VAL A 243 -12.74 -21.68 -16.68
C VAL A 243 -11.71 -22.78 -16.40
N THR A 244 -12.05 -24.05 -16.59
CA THR A 244 -11.11 -25.17 -16.42
C THR A 244 -9.96 -25.11 -17.43
N GLN A 245 -10.22 -24.81 -18.71
CA GLN A 245 -9.16 -24.61 -19.70
C GLN A 245 -8.27 -23.38 -19.38
N LYS A 246 -8.88 -22.30 -18.87
CA LYS A 246 -8.13 -21.09 -18.49
C LYS A 246 -7.29 -21.32 -17.23
N VAL A 247 -7.77 -22.12 -16.28
CA VAL A 247 -7.01 -22.55 -15.09
C VAL A 247 -5.86 -23.48 -15.48
N GLU A 248 -6.05 -24.38 -16.45
CA GLU A 248 -4.98 -25.27 -16.90
C GLU A 248 -3.86 -24.53 -17.66
N GLN A 249 -4.22 -23.52 -18.46
CA GLN A 249 -3.24 -22.68 -19.17
C GLN A 249 -2.52 -21.70 -18.23
N THR A 250 -3.24 -21.11 -17.26
CA THR A 250 -2.67 -20.12 -16.33
C THR A 250 -1.89 -20.78 -15.20
N GLY A 251 -2.26 -22.01 -14.80
CA GLY A 251 -1.56 -22.80 -13.77
C GLY A 251 -0.16 -23.27 -14.16
N LYS A 252 0.11 -23.45 -15.46
CA LYS A 252 1.44 -23.85 -15.97
C LYS A 252 2.41 -22.65 -16.14
N GLY A 253 1.90 -21.43 -16.26
CA GLY A 253 2.69 -20.24 -16.59
C GLY A 253 3.41 -19.54 -15.43
N TRP A 254 2.94 -19.72 -14.18
CA TRP A 254 3.45 -18.95 -13.03
C TRP A 254 4.10 -19.79 -11.93
N LEU A 255 3.93 -21.12 -11.93
CA LEU A 255 4.55 -22.02 -10.93
C LEU A 255 5.75 -22.83 -11.48
N GLY A 256 6.03 -22.75 -12.79
CA GLY A 256 7.11 -23.53 -13.43
C GLY A 256 8.52 -23.17 -12.95
N TRP A 257 8.76 -21.94 -12.51
CA TRP A 257 10.07 -21.49 -12.01
C TRP A 257 10.34 -21.92 -10.56
N ILE A 258 9.30 -22.26 -9.78
CA ILE A 258 9.44 -22.73 -8.38
C ILE A 258 9.69 -24.24 -8.31
N VAL A 259 9.30 -25.02 -9.32
CA VAL A 259 9.47 -26.49 -9.33
C VAL A 259 10.64 -26.96 -10.22
N GLY A 260 11.15 -26.12 -11.12
CA GLY A 260 12.19 -26.50 -12.10
C GLY A 260 13.63 -26.09 -11.77
N GLY A 261 13.92 -25.64 -10.56
CA GLY A 261 15.22 -25.08 -10.18
C GLY A 261 16.20 -26.05 -9.53
N SER A 262 16.59 -27.14 -10.19
CA SER A 262 17.84 -27.87 -9.87
C SER A 262 18.21 -28.88 -10.94
N LYS A 263 19.13 -28.50 -11.83
CA LYS A 263 20.21 -29.38 -12.30
C LYS A 263 21.33 -28.51 -12.87
N LYS A 264 22.38 -28.35 -12.07
CA LYS A 264 23.73 -28.05 -12.54
C LYS A 264 24.23 -29.28 -13.29
N GLU A 265 24.65 -29.11 -14.54
CA GLU A 265 25.92 -29.59 -15.09
C GLU A 265 26.39 -28.58 -16.14
#